data_AF-A0A1A8SZ65-F1
#
_entry.id   AF-A0A1A8SZ65-F1
#
_cell.length_a   1.000
_cell.length_b   1.000
_cell.length_c   1.000
_cell.angle_alpha   90.00
_cell.angle_beta   90.00
_cell.angle_gamma   90.00
#
_symmetry.space_group_name_H-M   'P 1'
#
loop_
_entity.id
_entity.type
_entity.pdbx_description
1 polymer ?
#
loop_
_entity_poly.entity_id
_entity_poly.type
_entity_poly.pdbx_seq_one_letter_code
_entity_poly.pdbx_strand_id
1 'polypeptide(L)'
;MGYRVVRLTELMAYEFGQVEGDIGRLDERALGSALPQGMSYSRFMDKLKSGELALLTDSPSKPVMLRDGMSKSWSLSAEGQEVLSPEAKSAYLSRTRMLGEWSYYSSLI
;
A
#
# COMPACT_ATOMS: atom_id res chain seq x y z
N MET A 1 16.20 -0.39 7.88
CA MET A 1 14.93 -0.18 7.16
C MET A 1 14.67 -1.44 6.38
N GLY A 2 13.56 -2.14 6.64
CA GLY A 2 13.25 -3.41 5.97
C GLY A 2 11.86 -3.34 5.37
N TYR A 3 11.67 -4.03 4.26
CA TYR A 3 10.35 -4.20 3.67
C TYR A 3 9.61 -5.37 4.34
N ARG A 4 8.29 -5.21 4.46
CA ARG A 4 7.37 -6.29 4.82
C ARG A 4 6.24 -6.33 3.79
N VAL A 5 5.76 -7.51 3.47
CA VAL A 5 4.60 -7.68 2.58
C VAL A 5 3.35 -8.04 3.37
N VAL A 6 2.21 -7.48 2.97
CA VAL A 6 0.88 -7.86 3.44
C VAL A 6 -0.08 -8.00 2.25
N ARG A 7 -1.21 -8.66 2.44
CA ARG A 7 -2.31 -8.58 1.46
C ARG A 7 -2.95 -7.21 1.55
N LEU A 8 -3.34 -6.61 0.42
CA LEU A 8 -4.03 -5.31 0.43
C LEU A 8 -5.33 -5.36 1.26
N THR A 9 -6.01 -6.51 1.26
CA THR A 9 -7.22 -6.76 2.06
C THR A 9 -6.98 -6.82 3.56
N GLU A 10 -5.72 -6.93 4.00
CA GLU A 10 -5.30 -6.96 5.40
C GLU A 10 -4.71 -5.61 5.84
N LEU A 11 -4.48 -4.69 4.91
CA LEU A 11 -3.86 -3.39 5.16
C LEU A 11 -4.69 -2.58 6.16
N MET A 12 -4.04 -2.08 7.21
CA MET A 12 -4.68 -1.30 8.28
C MET A 12 -4.53 0.21 8.05
N ALA A 13 -5.42 1.01 8.65
CA ALA A 13 -5.49 2.44 8.39
C ALA A 13 -4.21 3.20 8.79
N TYR A 14 -3.51 2.73 9.81
CA TYR A 14 -2.23 3.30 10.25
C TYR A 14 -1.05 2.90 9.33
N GLU A 15 -1.21 1.89 8.48
CA GLU A 15 -0.19 1.40 7.54
C GLU A 15 -0.30 2.06 6.17
N PHE A 16 -1.38 2.79 5.85
CA PHE A 16 -1.57 3.39 4.53
C PHE A 16 -0.41 4.29 4.11
N GLY A 17 0.12 5.09 5.05
CA GLY A 17 1.26 5.97 4.82
C GLY A 17 2.61 5.25 4.78
N GLN A 18 2.65 3.95 5.04
CA GLN A 18 3.87 3.11 5.05
C GLN A 18 4.04 2.31 3.77
N VAL A 19 3.06 2.34 2.86
CA VAL A 19 3.12 1.58 1.61
C VAL A 19 4.08 2.25 0.64
N GLU A 20 5.12 1.55 0.21
CA GLU A 20 6.07 2.03 -0.79
C GLU A 20 5.42 2.14 -2.18
N GLY A 21 5.54 3.31 -2.80
CA GLY A 21 5.01 3.64 -4.12
C GLY A 21 6.08 3.74 -5.19
N ASP A 22 7.35 3.92 -4.82
CA ASP A 22 8.47 3.92 -5.77
C ASP A 22 8.91 2.51 -6.18
N ILE A 23 7.95 1.59 -6.30
CA ILE A 23 8.22 0.16 -6.53
C ILE A 23 8.90 -0.10 -7.88
N GLY A 24 8.76 0.79 -8.85
CA GLY A 24 9.43 0.69 -10.14
C GLY A 24 10.96 0.78 -10.07
N ARG A 25 11.51 1.31 -8.97
CA ARG A 25 12.96 1.46 -8.75
C ARG A 25 13.55 0.39 -7.84
N LEU A 26 12.71 -0.46 -7.26
CA LEU A 26 13.17 -1.56 -6.42
C LEU A 26 13.85 -2.61 -7.29
N ASP A 27 14.89 -3.22 -6.75
CA ASP A 27 15.48 -4.43 -7.31
C ASP A 27 15.28 -5.59 -6.32
N GLU A 28 15.59 -6.81 -6.78
CA GLU A 28 15.42 -8.01 -5.97
C GLU A 28 16.26 -8.00 -4.69
N ARG A 29 17.42 -7.32 -4.72
CA ARG A 29 18.31 -7.20 -3.55
C ARG A 29 17.70 -6.30 -2.48
N ALA A 30 17.06 -5.21 -2.88
CA ALA A 30 16.39 -4.27 -1.99
C ALA A 30 15.21 -4.94 -1.25
N LEU A 31 14.49 -5.84 -1.91
CA LEU A 31 13.38 -6.57 -1.31
C LEU A 31 13.84 -7.59 -0.26
N GLY A 32 14.97 -8.26 -0.47
CA GLY A 32 15.54 -9.21 0.48
C GLY A 32 14.51 -10.23 0.97
N SER A 33 14.29 -10.31 2.28
CA SER A 33 13.33 -11.24 2.89
C SER A 33 11.86 -10.88 2.67
N ALA A 34 11.55 -9.71 2.11
CA ALA A 34 10.18 -9.32 1.78
C ALA A 34 9.65 -10.06 0.54
N LEU A 35 10.55 -10.58 -0.31
CA LEU A 35 10.18 -11.44 -1.42
C LEU A 35 9.73 -12.81 -0.86
N PRO A 36 8.46 -13.21 -1.06
CA PRO A 36 7.96 -14.48 -0.53
C PRO A 36 8.71 -15.68 -1.13
N GLN A 37 9.01 -16.68 -0.30
CA GLN A 37 9.65 -17.91 -0.77
C GLN A 37 8.84 -18.57 -1.90
N GLY A 38 9.53 -19.00 -2.95
CA GLY A 38 8.91 -19.62 -4.13
C GLY A 38 8.20 -18.64 -5.09
N MET A 39 8.25 -17.33 -4.83
CA MET A 39 7.74 -16.31 -5.74
C MET A 39 8.88 -15.64 -6.50
N SER A 40 8.78 -15.57 -7.83
CA SER A 40 9.73 -14.81 -8.63
C SER A 40 9.55 -13.31 -8.44
N TYR A 41 10.64 -12.55 -8.58
CA TYR A 41 10.64 -11.10 -8.53
C TYR A 41 9.57 -10.47 -9.45
N SER A 42 9.52 -10.86 -10.73
CA SER A 42 8.52 -10.33 -11.68
C SER A 42 7.09 -10.55 -11.19
N ARG A 43 6.76 -11.77 -10.73
CA ARG A 43 5.42 -12.09 -10.24
C ARG A 43 5.08 -11.30 -8.98
N PHE A 44 6.07 -11.07 -8.11
CA PHE A 44 5.89 -10.24 -6.94
C PHE A 44 5.56 -8.79 -7.32
N MET A 45 6.32 -8.21 -8.26
CA MET A 45 6.06 -6.86 -8.77
C MET A 45 4.69 -6.75 -9.44
N ASP A 46 4.27 -7.76 -10.20
CA ASP A 46 2.93 -7.79 -10.81
C ASP A 46 1.83 -7.77 -9.74
N LYS A 47 2.02 -8.51 -8.64
CA LYS A 47 1.08 -8.52 -7.50
C LYS A 47 1.03 -7.21 -6.73
N LEU A 48 2.13 -6.48 -6.64
CA LEU A 48 2.13 -5.12 -6.07
C LEU A 48 1.36 -4.16 -6.97
N LYS A 49 1.61 -4.19 -8.29
CA LYS A 49 0.94 -3.33 -9.28
C LYS A 49 -0.55 -3.61 -9.40
N SER A 50 -0.96 -4.87 -9.30
CA SER A 50 -2.36 -5.29 -9.34
C SER A 50 -3.10 -5.05 -8.02
N GLY A 51 -2.40 -4.68 -6.96
CA GLY A 51 -2.99 -4.45 -5.64
C GLY A 51 -3.38 -5.75 -4.91
N GLU A 52 -2.85 -6.91 -5.30
CA GLU A 52 -3.01 -8.13 -4.49
C GLU A 52 -2.17 -8.04 -3.19
N LEU A 53 -0.97 -7.46 -3.31
CA LEU A 53 -0.03 -7.27 -2.22
C LEU A 53 0.27 -5.77 -2.02
N ALA A 54 0.63 -5.41 -0.80
CA ALA A 54 1.17 -4.11 -0.45
C ALA A 54 2.56 -4.28 0.18
N LEU A 55 3.49 -3.42 -0.21
CA LEU A 55 4.87 -3.41 0.31
C LEU A 55 4.99 -2.31 1.37
N LEU A 56 5.19 -2.70 2.62
CA LEU A 56 5.29 -1.82 3.77
C LEU A 56 6.75 -1.54 4.14
N THR A 57 7.01 -0.31 4.57
CA THR A 57 8.25 0.14 5.18
C THR A 57 7.95 1.30 6.13
N ASP A 58 8.70 1.40 7.23
CA ASP A 58 8.54 2.51 8.19
C ASP A 58 8.98 3.87 7.61
N SER A 59 9.68 3.87 6.46
CA SER A 59 10.18 5.07 5.79
C SER A 59 10.11 4.87 4.28
N PRO A 60 8.91 4.95 3.67
CA PRO A 60 8.78 4.84 2.22
C PRO A 60 9.52 6.00 1.57
N SER A 61 10.26 5.72 0.50
CA SER A 61 10.91 6.79 -0.27
C SER A 61 9.84 7.67 -0.91
N LYS A 62 8.76 7.04 -1.41
CA LYS A 62 7.59 7.72 -1.93
C LYS A 62 6.33 6.92 -1.59
N PRO A 63 5.48 7.36 -0.67
CA PRO A 63 4.33 6.56 -0.25
C PRO A 63 3.28 6.44 -1.36
N VAL A 64 2.56 5.31 -1.41
CA VAL A 64 1.39 5.11 -2.31
C VAL A 64 0.23 6.01 -1.92
N MET A 65 0.05 6.24 -0.62
CA MET A 65 -1.08 7.00 -0.07
C MET A 65 -0.58 8.19 0.73
N LEU A 66 -1.24 9.33 0.55
CA LEU A 66 -1.00 10.54 1.32
C LEU A 66 -2.21 10.82 2.20
N ARG A 67 -1.94 11.27 3.43
CA ARG A 67 -2.98 11.73 4.34
C ARG A 67 -3.10 13.24 4.23
N ASP A 68 -4.28 13.71 3.89
CA ASP A 68 -4.59 15.13 3.95
C ASP A 68 -4.67 15.57 5.41
N GLY A 69 -3.88 16.57 5.79
CA GLY A 69 -3.76 17.01 7.18
C GLY A 69 -5.03 17.66 7.74
N MET A 70 -5.86 18.25 6.88
CA MET A 70 -7.03 19.03 7.29
C MET A 70 -8.28 18.16 7.41
N SER A 71 -8.57 17.38 6.37
CA SER A 71 -9.69 16.45 6.30
C SER A 71 -9.41 15.10 6.97
N LYS A 72 -8.14 14.82 7.31
CA LYS A 72 -7.65 13.51 7.79
C LYS A 72 -7.96 12.36 6.83
N SER A 73 -8.35 12.66 5.60
CA SER A 73 -8.66 11.67 4.57
C SER A 73 -7.40 11.16 3.88
N TRP A 74 -7.53 9.99 3.24
CA TRP A 74 -6.45 9.37 2.49
C TRP A 74 -6.73 9.47 0.99
N SER A 75 -5.70 9.76 0.21
CA SER A 75 -5.74 9.80 -1.25
C SER A 75 -4.49 9.14 -1.84
N LEU A 76 -4.55 8.76 -3.12
CA LEU A 76 -3.41 8.22 -3.84
C LEU A 76 -2.38 9.33 -4.13
N SER A 77 -1.10 9.03 -3.94
CA SER A 77 0.01 9.88 -4.39
C SER A 77 0.17 9.86 -5.92
N ALA A 78 1.04 10.70 -6.45
CA ALA A 78 1.39 10.68 -7.88
C ALA A 78 1.97 9.32 -8.28
N GLU A 79 2.84 8.75 -7.44
CA GLU A 79 3.43 7.43 -7.65
C GLU A 79 2.38 6.32 -7.63
N GLY A 80 1.46 6.35 -6.67
CA GLY A 80 0.34 5.41 -6.63
C GLY A 80 -0.56 5.53 -7.86
N GLN A 81 -0.73 6.72 -8.41
CA GLN A 81 -1.47 6.94 -9.66
C GLN A 81 -0.72 6.42 -10.89
N GLU A 82 0.61 6.49 -10.91
CA GLU A 82 1.41 6.06 -12.05
C GLU A 82 1.59 4.54 -12.10
N VAL A 83 1.92 3.92 -10.98
CA VAL A 83 2.42 2.54 -10.96
C VAL A 83 1.33 1.48 -10.79
N LEU A 84 0.19 1.84 -10.21
CA LEU A 84 -0.89 0.90 -9.89
C LEU A 84 -1.85 0.70 -11.06
N SER A 85 -2.40 -0.51 -11.17
CA SER A 85 -3.52 -0.77 -12.08
C SER A 85 -4.79 -0.02 -11.64
N PRO A 86 -5.76 0.22 -12.53
CA PRO A 86 -7.04 0.81 -12.17
C PRO A 86 -7.75 0.06 -11.02
N GLU A 87 -7.68 -1.27 -11.02
CA GLU A 87 -8.29 -2.12 -9.99
C GLU A 87 -7.60 -1.92 -8.65
N ALA A 88 -6.27 -1.87 -8.63
CA ALA A 88 -5.49 -1.60 -7.43
C ALA A 88 -5.84 -0.23 -6.83
N LYS A 89 -5.90 0.82 -7.66
CA LYS A 89 -6.32 2.16 -7.22
C LYS A 89 -7.70 2.14 -6.56
N SER A 90 -8.65 1.45 -7.19
CA SER A 90 -9.99 1.27 -6.64
C SER A 90 -9.96 0.53 -5.29
N ALA A 91 -9.15 -0.53 -5.19
CA ALA A 91 -9.02 -1.31 -3.97
C ALA A 91 -8.41 -0.52 -2.80
N TYR A 92 -7.36 0.28 -3.04
CA TYR A 92 -6.79 1.18 -2.03
C TYR A 92 -7.84 2.18 -1.53
N LEU A 93 -8.53 2.88 -2.43
CA LEU A 93 -9.56 3.86 -2.06
C LEU A 93 -10.77 3.22 -1.36
N SER A 94 -11.15 2.00 -1.76
CA SER A 94 -12.21 1.24 -1.08
C SER A 94 -11.78 0.90 0.36
N ARG A 95 -10.54 0.43 0.53
CA ARG A 95 -9.98 0.09 1.85
C ARG A 95 -9.95 1.30 2.79
N THR A 96 -9.63 2.49 2.27
CA THR A 96 -9.64 3.72 3.08
C THR A 96 -11.04 4.13 3.53
N ARG A 97 -12.05 3.97 2.65
CA ARG A 97 -13.45 4.25 3.00
C ARG A 97 -13.99 3.27 4.02
N MET A 98 -13.78 1.97 3.81
CA MET A 98 -14.20 0.94 4.75
C MET A 98 -13.65 1.24 6.16
N LEU A 99 -12.34 1.40 6.32
CA LEU A 99 -11.75 1.64 7.65
C LEU A 99 -12.13 3.01 8.24
N GLY A 100 -12.41 4.01 7.41
CA GLY A 100 -12.97 5.29 7.86
C GLY A 100 -14.39 5.14 8.42
N GLU A 101 -15.24 4.37 7.74
CA GLU A 101 -16.61 4.06 8.18
C GLU A 101 -16.61 3.24 9.48
N TRP A 102 -15.78 2.20 9.61
CA TRP A 102 -15.65 1.43 10.86
C TRP A 102 -15.21 2.31 12.04
N SER A 103 -14.31 3.26 11.81
CA SER A 103 -13.89 4.22 12.84
C SER A 103 -15.04 5.14 13.27
N TYR A 104 -15.95 5.49 12.37
CA TYR A 104 -17.12 6.30 12.70
C TYR A 104 -18.14 5.50 13.53
N TYR A 105 -18.48 4.28 13.11
CA TYR A 105 -19.43 3.42 13.84
C TYR A 105 -18.93 2.99 15.22
N SER A 106 -17.63 2.73 15.38
CA SER A 106 -17.05 2.39 16.70
C SER A 106 -17.01 3.54 17.70
N SER A 107 -17.22 4.79 17.26
CA SER A 107 -17.25 5.97 18.14
C SER A 107 -18.65 6.33 18.67
N LEU A 108 -19.67 5.58 18.22
CA LEU A 108 -21.08 5.80 18.55
C LEU A 108 -21.66 4.75 19.52
N ILE A 109 -20.81 3.85 20.03
CA ILE A 109 -21.10 2.82 21.04
C ILE A 109 -20.17 3.01 22.24
#